data_AF-A0A4Q5SGY0-F1
#
_entry.id   AF-A0A4Q5SGY0-F1
#
_cell.length_a   1.000
_cell.length_b   1.000
_cell.length_c   1.000
_cell.angle_alpha   90.00
_cell.angle_beta   90.00
_cell.angle_gamma   90.00
#
_symmetry.space_group_name_H-M   'P 1'
#
loop_
_entity.id
_entity.type
_entity.pdbx_description
1 polymer ?
#
loop_
_entity_poly.entity_id
_entity_poly.type
_entity_poly.pdbx_seq_one_letter_code
_entity_poly.pdbx_strand_id
1 'polypeptide(L)'
;MKKYLLLIFLFIATAQAYADTIAINHFTVVQNPFAEDEVAIQATDTALHVREEVNGVFTFSMNGFEETLQFDKGTAFYRHKIQKSTFLYAKHVNDNGTHSNLFYIYRNSGKLMPIHISWIWLLIIPCALVLLGYMFKRFIIIAVVIFVIFFYFNHANNLSVGRFFENIVDGLKGLF
;
A
#
# COMPACT_ATOMS: atom_id res chain seq x y z
N MET A 1 -6.36 -65.03 -20.27
CA MET A 1 -6.89 -64.03 -19.30
C MET A 1 -5.79 -63.28 -18.56
N LYS A 2 -4.78 -63.93 -17.95
CA LYS A 2 -3.64 -63.25 -17.29
C LYS A 2 -2.87 -62.22 -18.15
N LYS A 3 -2.65 -62.51 -19.44
CA LYS A 3 -1.91 -61.63 -20.36
C LYS A 3 -2.62 -60.30 -20.64
N TYR A 4 -3.95 -60.31 -20.71
CA TYR A 4 -4.76 -59.11 -20.93
C TYR A 4 -4.84 -58.23 -19.67
N LEU A 5 -4.85 -58.86 -18.49
CA LEU A 5 -4.85 -58.15 -17.20
C LEU A 5 -3.53 -57.39 -16.97
N LEU A 6 -2.41 -57.96 -17.39
CA LEU A 6 -1.09 -57.32 -17.30
C LEU A 6 -0.98 -56.11 -18.25
N LEU A 7 -1.61 -56.20 -19.42
CA LEU A 7 -1.67 -55.12 -20.42
C LEU A 7 -2.50 -53.92 -19.94
N ILE A 8 -3.60 -54.17 -19.22
CA ILE A 8 -4.41 -53.13 -18.58
C ILE A 8 -3.64 -52.43 -17.46
N PHE A 9 -2.89 -53.17 -16.65
CA PHE A 9 -2.07 -52.60 -15.58
C PHE A 9 -0.94 -51.71 -16.13
N LEU A 10 -0.34 -52.09 -17.27
CA LEU A 10 0.67 -51.28 -17.95
C LEU A 10 0.09 -49.96 -18.51
N PHE A 11 -1.16 -49.98 -18.96
CA PHE A 11 -1.85 -48.79 -19.50
C PHE A 11 -2.25 -47.79 -18.41
N ILE A 12 -2.54 -48.27 -17.20
CA ILE A 12 -2.81 -47.41 -16.03
C ILE A 12 -1.51 -46.79 -15.50
N ALA A 13 -0.37 -47.49 -15.62
CA ALA A 13 0.93 -46.99 -15.19
C ALA A 13 1.48 -45.80 -16.02
N THR A 14 0.92 -45.55 -17.21
CA THR A 14 1.26 -44.36 -18.03
C THR A 14 0.39 -43.14 -17.73
N ALA A 15 -0.44 -43.17 -16.67
CA ALA A 15 -1.18 -42.00 -16.24
C ALA A 15 -0.20 -40.86 -15.90
N GLN A 16 -0.33 -39.75 -16.62
CA GLN A 16 0.49 -38.57 -16.35
C GLN A 16 0.09 -37.99 -14.99
N ALA A 17 1.03 -38.00 -14.05
CA ALA A 17 0.90 -37.24 -12.82
C ALA A 17 1.13 -35.76 -13.16
N TYR A 18 0.11 -34.93 -12.97
CA TYR A 18 0.28 -33.49 -12.97
C TYR A 18 0.90 -33.10 -11.62
N ALA A 19 2.08 -32.50 -11.64
CA ALA A 19 2.62 -31.86 -10.44
C ALA A 19 1.74 -30.65 -10.14
N ASP A 20 1.19 -30.59 -8.93
CA ASP A 20 0.40 -29.45 -8.49
C ASP A 20 1.36 -28.25 -8.37
N THR A 21 1.25 -27.29 -9.28
CA THR A 21 2.09 -26.10 -9.28
C THR A 21 1.63 -25.20 -8.15
N ILE A 22 2.34 -25.23 -7.02
CA ILE A 22 2.04 -24.36 -5.88
C ILE A 22 2.39 -22.93 -6.26
N ALA A 23 1.36 -22.12 -6.57
CA ALA A 23 1.49 -20.71 -6.87
C ALA A 23 1.31 -19.84 -5.61
N ILE A 24 2.24 -18.89 -5.39
CA ILE A 24 2.11 -17.85 -4.38
C ILE A 24 1.38 -16.64 -4.99
N ASN A 25 0.08 -16.53 -4.70
CA ASN A 25 -0.75 -15.43 -5.20
C ASN A 25 -0.85 -14.28 -4.20
N HIS A 26 -0.78 -14.58 -2.91
CA HIS A 26 -0.76 -13.58 -1.85
C HIS A 26 0.41 -13.86 -0.92
N PHE A 27 1.07 -12.80 -0.50
CA PHE A 27 2.16 -12.86 0.44
C PHE A 27 2.24 -11.57 1.25
N THR A 28 2.82 -11.65 2.43
CA THR A 28 3.08 -10.52 3.31
C THR A 28 4.53 -10.53 3.77
N VAL A 29 5.04 -9.35 4.12
CA VAL A 29 6.37 -9.20 4.72
C VAL A 29 6.19 -8.96 6.21
N VAL A 30 6.87 -9.76 7.03
CA VAL A 30 6.81 -9.71 8.49
C VAL A 30 8.22 -9.62 9.08
N GLN A 31 8.28 -9.33 10.38
CA GLN A 31 9.55 -9.34 11.10
C GLN A 31 10.18 -10.74 11.08
N ASN A 32 11.51 -10.82 10.90
CA ASN A 32 12.23 -12.07 11.11
C ASN A 32 12.41 -12.34 12.62
N PRO A 33 11.91 -13.48 13.16
CA PRO A 33 12.09 -13.81 14.58
C PRO A 33 13.53 -14.24 14.92
N PHE A 34 14.35 -14.57 13.92
CA PHE A 34 15.71 -15.10 14.09
C PHE A 34 16.82 -14.08 13.82
N ALA A 35 16.49 -12.92 13.23
CA ALA A 35 17.46 -11.88 12.91
C ALA A 35 16.84 -10.48 13.01
N GLU A 36 17.60 -9.54 13.60
CA GLU A 36 17.14 -8.17 13.85
C GLU A 36 17.15 -7.27 12.60
N ASP A 37 18.00 -7.59 11.63
CA ASP A 37 18.26 -6.77 10.43
C ASP A 37 17.65 -7.35 9.15
N GLU A 38 16.82 -8.39 9.28
CA GLU A 38 16.22 -9.11 8.15
C GLU A 38 14.70 -9.16 8.29
N VAL A 39 14.02 -9.45 7.18
CA VAL A 39 12.56 -9.65 7.16
C VAL A 39 12.23 -11.04 6.66
N ALA A 40 11.07 -11.55 7.06
CA ALA A 40 10.53 -12.80 6.54
C ALA A 40 9.38 -12.51 5.58
N ILE A 41 9.21 -13.38 4.61
CA ILE A 41 8.12 -13.33 3.64
C ILE A 41 7.26 -14.55 3.88
N GLN A 42 5.97 -14.31 4.09
CA GLN A 42 4.99 -15.34 4.34
C GLN A 42 4.05 -15.42 3.15
N ALA A 43 3.90 -16.61 2.58
CA ALA A 43 2.84 -16.90 1.63
C ALA A 43 1.52 -17.00 2.41
N THR A 44 0.51 -16.24 2.00
CA THR A 44 -0.77 -16.16 2.71
C THR A 44 -1.96 -16.45 1.80
N ASP A 45 -3.13 -16.63 2.40
CA ASP A 45 -4.41 -16.49 1.73
C ASP A 45 -4.87 -15.02 1.70
N THR A 46 -6.10 -14.79 1.25
CA THR A 46 -6.75 -13.47 1.23
C THR A 46 -7.12 -12.94 2.61
N ALA A 47 -7.20 -13.81 3.62
CA ALA A 47 -7.47 -13.49 5.01
C ALA A 47 -6.18 -13.32 5.85
N LEU A 48 -5.00 -13.31 5.19
CA LEU A 48 -3.67 -13.19 5.81
C LEU A 48 -3.27 -14.41 6.67
N HIS A 49 -3.92 -15.56 6.51
CA HIS A 49 -3.44 -16.80 7.13
C HIS A 49 -2.30 -17.39 6.32
N VAL A 50 -1.26 -17.88 7.01
CA VAL A 50 -0.08 -18.50 6.39
C VAL A 50 -0.47 -19.81 5.73
N ARG A 51 0.00 -20.01 4.49
CA ARG A 51 -0.20 -21.23 3.71
C ARG A 51 0.97 -22.18 3.91
N GLU A 52 0.86 -23.07 4.90
CA GLU A 52 1.92 -24.00 5.28
C GLU A 52 2.24 -25.04 4.19
N GLU A 53 1.33 -25.26 3.24
CA GLU A 53 1.57 -26.13 2.09
C GLU A 53 2.65 -25.58 1.14
N VAL A 54 2.94 -24.28 1.18
CA VAL A 54 3.92 -23.63 0.29
C VAL A 54 5.34 -23.98 0.72
N ASN A 55 5.99 -24.83 -0.06
CA ASN A 55 7.35 -25.30 0.16
C ASN A 55 8.13 -25.31 -1.16
N GLY A 56 9.38 -24.87 -1.13
CA GLY A 56 10.23 -24.86 -2.32
C GLY A 56 10.94 -23.53 -2.54
N VAL A 57 11.48 -23.37 -3.75
CA VAL A 57 12.26 -22.19 -4.13
C VAL A 57 11.41 -21.31 -5.05
N PHE A 58 11.26 -20.04 -4.68
CA PHE A 58 10.46 -19.07 -5.41
C PHE A 58 11.27 -17.82 -5.72
N THR A 59 11.03 -17.25 -6.90
CA THR A 59 11.73 -16.04 -7.35
C THR A 59 10.91 -14.80 -7.04
N PHE A 60 11.53 -13.86 -6.36
CA PHE A 60 10.96 -12.55 -6.03
C PHE A 60 11.85 -11.45 -6.58
N SER A 61 11.24 -10.35 -7.03
CA SER A 61 11.92 -9.10 -7.29
C SER A 61 11.79 -8.19 -6.07
N MET A 62 12.89 -7.93 -5.36
CA MET A 62 13.00 -7.01 -4.22
C MET A 62 13.62 -5.70 -4.66
N ASN A 63 12.86 -4.60 -4.66
CA ASN A 63 13.31 -3.29 -5.11
C ASN A 63 13.94 -3.31 -6.52
N GLY A 64 13.48 -4.21 -7.39
CA GLY A 64 13.98 -4.39 -8.75
C GLY A 64 15.13 -5.40 -8.91
N PHE A 65 15.63 -5.98 -7.82
CA PHE A 65 16.62 -7.05 -7.86
C PHE A 65 15.95 -8.41 -7.75
N GLU A 66 16.31 -9.33 -8.63
CA GLU A 66 15.81 -10.71 -8.59
C GLU A 66 16.51 -11.49 -7.47
N GLU A 67 15.72 -12.12 -6.62
CA GLU A 67 16.13 -12.78 -5.40
C GLU A 67 15.40 -14.12 -5.28
N THR A 68 16.16 -15.17 -4.99
CA THR A 68 15.63 -16.52 -4.86
C THR A 68 15.40 -16.84 -3.39
N LEU A 69 14.16 -17.15 -3.02
CA LEU A 69 13.75 -17.38 -1.64
C LEU A 69 13.32 -18.83 -1.43
N GLN A 70 13.93 -19.46 -0.42
CA GLN A 70 13.53 -20.79 0.03
C GLN A 70 12.37 -20.67 1.02
N PHE A 71 11.19 -21.09 0.59
CA PHE A 71 10.02 -21.26 1.44
C PHE A 71 10.06 -22.62 2.14
N ASP A 72 9.87 -22.58 3.45
CA ASP A 72 9.60 -23.72 4.31
C ASP A 72 8.33 -23.41 5.12
N LYS A 73 7.31 -24.25 4.97
CA LYS A 73 5.98 -24.09 5.57
C LYS A 73 5.39 -22.69 5.40
N GLY A 74 5.44 -22.17 4.17
CA GLY A 74 4.90 -20.87 3.83
C GLY A 74 5.72 -19.68 4.28
N THR A 75 6.90 -19.87 4.86
CA THR A 75 7.78 -18.77 5.28
C THR A 75 9.15 -18.87 4.60
N ALA A 76 9.65 -17.75 4.09
CA ALA A 76 11.01 -17.60 3.61
C ALA A 76 11.70 -16.40 4.27
N PHE A 77 13.02 -16.44 4.38
CA PHE A 77 13.81 -15.35 4.98
C PHE A 77 14.53 -14.56 3.90
N TYR A 78 14.28 -13.25 3.87
CA TYR A 78 15.02 -12.33 3.01
C TYR A 78 16.26 -11.85 3.76
N ARG A 79 17.42 -12.44 3.44
CA ARG A 79 18.68 -12.30 4.19
C ARG A 79 19.48 -11.03 3.86
N HIS A 80 18.89 -10.09 3.13
CA HIS A 80 19.55 -8.81 2.87
C HIS A 80 19.42 -7.91 4.09
N LYS A 81 20.56 -7.46 4.63
CA LYS A 81 20.60 -6.66 5.86
C LYS A 81 20.06 -5.25 5.63
N ILE A 82 18.98 -4.89 6.34
CA ILE A 82 18.33 -3.57 6.26
C ILE A 82 18.82 -2.70 7.42
N GLN A 83 19.80 -1.84 7.17
CA GLN A 83 20.44 -1.02 8.22
C GLN A 83 19.59 0.18 8.67
N LYS A 84 18.68 0.67 7.82
CA LYS A 84 17.86 1.87 8.07
C LYS A 84 16.43 1.64 7.58
N SER A 85 15.49 2.43 8.10
CA SER A 85 14.12 2.41 7.62
C SER A 85 14.09 2.67 6.11
N THR A 86 13.36 1.84 5.37
CA THR A 86 13.39 1.85 3.91
C THR A 86 12.09 1.34 3.31
N PHE A 87 11.85 1.66 2.05
CA PHE A 87 10.80 1.02 1.27
C PHE A 87 11.30 -0.32 0.72
N LEU A 88 10.43 -1.31 0.80
CA LEU A 88 10.62 -2.63 0.21
C LEU A 88 9.44 -2.91 -0.72
N TYR A 89 9.69 -2.78 -2.01
CA TYR A 89 8.80 -3.22 -3.07
C TYR A 89 9.11 -4.68 -3.38
N ALA A 90 8.22 -5.57 -2.96
CA ALA A 90 8.34 -7.01 -3.19
C ALA A 90 7.37 -7.44 -4.28
N LYS A 91 7.87 -8.17 -5.26
CA LYS A 91 7.10 -8.66 -6.41
C LYS A 91 7.37 -10.14 -6.59
N HIS A 92 6.34 -10.98 -6.50
CA HIS A 92 6.48 -12.39 -6.86
C HIS A 92 6.37 -12.55 -8.38
N VAL A 93 7.34 -13.22 -8.98
CA VAL A 93 7.36 -13.51 -10.42
C VAL A 93 6.87 -14.95 -10.60
N ASN A 94 5.69 -15.11 -11.18
CA ASN A 94 5.10 -16.41 -11.47
C ASN A 94 4.64 -16.46 -12.93
N ASP A 95 4.56 -17.68 -13.48
CA ASP A 95 4.19 -17.90 -14.88
C ASP A 95 2.75 -17.45 -15.19
N ASN A 96 1.86 -17.49 -14.18
CA ASN A 96 0.42 -17.20 -14.31
C ASN A 96 0.02 -15.78 -13.88
N GLY A 97 0.94 -14.95 -13.41
CA GLY A 97 0.61 -13.60 -12.94
C GLY A 97 1.65 -13.02 -11.99
N THR A 98 1.71 -11.70 -11.95
CA THR A 98 2.58 -10.99 -11.01
C THR A 98 1.76 -10.35 -9.91
N HIS A 99 2.12 -10.64 -8.66
CA HIS A 99 1.62 -9.95 -7.48
C HIS A 99 2.72 -9.11 -6.85
N SER A 100 2.45 -7.83 -6.60
CA SER A 100 3.42 -6.92 -5.99
C SER A 100 2.82 -6.13 -4.86
N ASN A 101 3.56 -6.02 -3.76
CA ASN A 101 3.17 -5.31 -2.57
C ASN A 101 4.29 -4.34 -2.16
N LEU A 102 3.92 -3.15 -1.71
CA LEU A 102 4.85 -2.15 -1.19
C LEU A 102 4.79 -2.13 0.33
N PHE A 103 5.96 -2.20 0.96
CA PHE A 103 6.09 -2.09 2.40
C PHE A 103 7.03 -0.95 2.76
N TYR A 104 6.75 -0.28 3.87
CA TYR A 104 7.73 0.55 4.56
C TYR A 104 8.24 -0.21 5.76
N ILE A 105 9.53 -0.55 5.74
CA ILE A 105 10.19 -1.24 6.83
C ILE A 105 10.66 -0.18 7.82
N TYR A 106 9.96 -0.04 8.94
CA TYR A 106 10.34 0.89 9.99
C TYR A 106 11.33 0.23 10.95
N ARG A 107 12.51 0.81 11.12
CA ARG A 107 13.50 0.35 12.09
C ARG A 107 13.28 1.03 13.44
N ASN A 108 13.06 0.23 14.48
CA ASN A 108 12.93 0.72 15.85
C ASN A 108 13.76 -0.15 16.81
N SER A 109 14.77 0.46 17.46
CA SER A 109 15.47 -0.11 18.61
C SER A 109 15.84 -1.61 18.48
N GLY A 110 16.46 -2.00 17.36
CA GLY A 110 16.89 -3.39 17.10
C GLY A 110 15.83 -4.29 16.45
N LYS A 111 14.67 -3.76 16.04
CA LYS A 111 13.65 -4.52 15.32
C LYS A 111 13.23 -3.83 14.03
N LEU A 112 12.89 -4.64 13.03
CA LEU A 112 12.24 -4.20 11.80
C LEU A 112 10.73 -4.44 11.91
N MET A 113 9.96 -3.40 11.66
CA MET A 113 8.50 -3.41 11.64
C MET A 113 8.02 -3.12 10.21
N PRO A 114 7.69 -4.15 9.41
CA PRO A 114 7.12 -3.95 8.09
C PRO A 114 5.70 -3.40 8.19
N ILE A 115 5.42 -2.33 7.44
CA ILE A 115 4.10 -1.71 7.34
C ILE A 115 3.67 -1.79 5.88
N HIS A 116 2.58 -2.49 5.61
CA HIS A 116 2.03 -2.60 4.27
C HIS A 116 1.43 -1.26 3.80
N ILE A 117 1.81 -0.82 2.61
CA ILE A 117 1.30 0.40 1.98
C ILE A 117 0.43 0.01 0.80
N SER A 118 -0.87 0.26 0.92
CA SER A 118 -1.79 0.08 -0.20
C SER A 118 -1.50 1.09 -1.31
N TRP A 119 -1.49 0.61 -2.56
CA TRP A 119 -1.32 1.43 -3.75
C TRP A 119 -2.35 2.56 -3.85
N ILE A 120 -3.53 2.38 -3.24
CA ILE A 120 -4.60 3.37 -3.26
C ILE A 120 -4.18 4.67 -2.56
N TRP A 121 -3.35 4.59 -1.51
CA TRP A 121 -2.83 5.77 -0.81
C TRP A 121 -1.84 6.55 -1.66
N LEU A 122 -1.02 5.85 -2.46
CA LEU A 122 -0.09 6.47 -3.40
C LEU A 122 -0.83 7.31 -4.46
N LEU A 123 -2.06 6.94 -4.80
CA LEU A 123 -2.91 7.67 -5.74
C LEU A 123 -3.75 8.77 -5.08
N ILE A 124 -4.37 8.46 -3.93
CA ILE A 124 -5.27 9.38 -3.23
C ILE A 124 -4.56 10.64 -2.77
N ILE A 125 -3.33 10.53 -2.24
CA ILE A 125 -2.63 11.70 -1.68
C ILE A 125 -2.36 12.77 -2.77
N PRO A 126 -1.76 12.44 -3.94
CA PRO A 126 -1.62 13.39 -5.04
C PRO A 126 -2.96 13.94 -5.55
N CYS A 127 -3.96 13.08 -5.75
CA CYS A 127 -5.28 13.51 -6.23
C CYS A 127 -5.97 14.47 -5.25
N ALA A 128 -5.89 14.20 -3.95
CA ALA A 128 -6.43 15.06 -2.91
C ALA A 128 -5.73 16.42 -2.88
N LEU A 129 -4.40 16.47 -3.03
CA LEU A 129 -3.64 17.73 -3.12
C LEU A 129 -4.08 18.58 -4.32
N VAL A 130 -4.25 17.95 -5.50
CA VAL A 130 -4.76 18.64 -6.70
C VAL A 130 -6.17 19.18 -6.47
N LEU A 131 -7.04 18.36 -5.88
CA LEU A 131 -8.42 18.75 -5.59
C LEU A 131 -8.49 19.91 -4.58
N LEU A 132 -7.69 19.87 -3.52
CA LEU A 132 -7.58 20.97 -2.55
C LEU A 132 -7.10 22.25 -3.25
N GLY A 133 -6.03 22.17 -4.05
CA GLY A 133 -5.53 23.31 -4.82
C GLY A 133 -6.58 23.90 -5.77
N TYR A 134 -7.37 23.04 -6.42
CA TYR A 134 -8.47 23.46 -7.30
C TYR A 134 -9.60 24.16 -6.53
N MET A 135 -9.99 23.62 -5.37
CA MET A 135 -11.03 24.22 -4.52
C MET A 135 -10.63 25.61 -4.02
N PHE A 136 -9.36 25.81 -3.63
CA PHE A 136 -8.86 27.12 -3.22
C PHE A 136 -9.09 28.22 -4.27
N LYS A 137 -8.88 27.92 -5.56
CA LYS A 137 -9.14 28.89 -6.64
C LYS A 137 -10.61 29.35 -6.67
N ARG A 138 -11.55 28.43 -6.48
CA ARG A 138 -12.99 28.76 -6.44
C ARG A 138 -13.36 29.55 -5.19
N PHE A 139 -12.78 29.23 -4.03
CA PHE A 139 -13.01 29.99 -2.80
C PHE A 139 -12.53 31.44 -2.90
N ILE A 140 -11.37 31.69 -3.52
CA ILE A 140 -10.87 33.06 -3.74
C ILE A 140 -11.86 33.86 -4.60
N ILE A 141 -12.37 33.28 -5.69
CA ILE A 141 -13.34 33.96 -6.56
C ILE A 141 -14.61 34.30 -5.79
N ILE A 142 -15.17 33.34 -5.04
CA ILE A 142 -16.38 33.55 -4.23
C ILE A 142 -16.14 34.66 -3.19
N ALA A 143 -15.00 34.63 -2.50
CA ALA A 143 -14.64 35.65 -1.51
C ALA A 143 -14.56 37.04 -2.14
N VAL A 144 -13.94 37.18 -3.31
CA VAL A 144 -13.86 38.45 -4.05
C VAL A 144 -15.26 38.94 -4.44
N VAL A 145 -16.13 38.07 -4.96
CA VAL A 145 -17.51 38.44 -5.33
C VAL A 145 -18.29 38.92 -4.11
N ILE A 146 -18.24 38.19 -3.00
CA ILE A 146 -18.88 38.59 -1.74
C ILE A 146 -18.30 39.93 -1.25
N PHE A 147 -16.98 40.11 -1.33
CA PHE A 147 -16.33 41.35 -0.91
C PHE A 147 -16.77 42.55 -1.76
N VAL A 148 -16.91 42.39 -3.07
CA VAL A 148 -17.41 43.45 -3.98
C VAL A 148 -18.86 43.79 -3.65
N ILE A 149 -19.74 42.80 -3.48
CA ILE A 149 -21.14 43.01 -3.10
C ILE A 149 -21.22 43.74 -1.76
N PHE A 150 -20.42 43.30 -0.78
CA PHE A 150 -20.33 43.90 0.54
C PHE A 150 -19.88 45.36 0.47
N PHE A 151 -18.84 45.67 -0.30
CA PHE A 151 -18.34 47.03 -0.46
C PHE A 151 -19.36 47.94 -1.15
N TYR A 152 -20.00 47.45 -2.21
CA TYR A 152 -21.07 48.16 -2.90
C TYR A 152 -22.23 48.48 -1.97
N PHE A 153 -22.71 47.49 -1.20
CA PHE A 153 -23.81 47.68 -0.26
C PHE A 153 -23.47 48.70 0.84
N ASN A 154 -22.27 48.65 1.42
CA ASN A 154 -21.85 49.62 2.43
C ASN A 154 -21.75 51.04 1.85
N HIS A 155 -21.18 51.18 0.66
CA HIS A 155 -21.07 52.47 -0.01
C HIS A 155 -22.45 53.05 -0.37
N ALA A 156 -23.35 52.22 -0.93
CA ALA A 156 -24.71 52.62 -1.29
C ALA A 156 -25.56 53.06 -0.08
N ASN A 157 -25.28 52.52 1.11
CA ASN A 157 -25.95 52.88 2.35
C ASN A 157 -25.21 53.96 3.16
N ASN A 158 -24.37 54.77 2.51
CA ASN A 158 -23.62 55.89 3.11
C ASN A 158 -22.68 55.50 4.28
N LEU A 159 -22.28 54.23 4.37
CA LEU A 159 -21.26 53.79 5.32
C LEU A 159 -19.89 53.96 4.67
N SER A 160 -19.15 54.98 5.10
CA SER A 160 -17.75 55.15 4.69
C SER A 160 -16.88 54.07 5.32
N VAL A 161 -15.77 53.72 4.65
CA VAL A 161 -14.81 52.72 5.15
C VAL A 161 -14.34 53.04 6.57
N GLY A 162 -14.12 54.32 6.90
CA GLY A 162 -13.74 54.76 8.25
C GLY A 162 -14.79 54.43 9.30
N ARG A 163 -16.06 54.79 9.05
CA ARG A 163 -17.17 54.51 9.97
C ARG A 163 -17.44 53.02 10.14
N PHE A 164 -17.16 52.21 9.12
CA PHE A 164 -17.25 50.76 9.21
C PHE A 164 -16.28 50.19 10.25
N PHE A 165 -15.00 50.58 10.19
CA PHE A 165 -14.01 50.13 11.17
C PHE A 165 -14.26 50.72 12.56
N GLU A 166 -14.71 51.97 12.66
CA GLU A 166 -15.14 52.57 13.94
C GLU A 166 -16.27 51.74 14.57
N ASN A 167 -17.31 51.37 13.81
CA ASN A 167 -18.40 50.51 14.30
C ASN A 167 -17.92 49.11 14.75
N ILE A 168 -16.94 48.52 14.06
CA ILE A 168 -16.35 47.24 14.50
C ILE A 168 -15.63 47.42 15.84
N VAL A 169 -14.82 48.48 15.96
CA VAL A 169 -14.05 48.77 17.17
C VAL A 169 -14.98 49.08 18.34
N ASP A 170 -16.03 49.87 18.12
CA ASP A 170 -17.00 50.22 19.15
C ASP A 170 -17.88 49.01 19.54
N GLY A 171 -18.22 48.14 18.58
CA GLY A 171 -18.88 46.86 18.86
C GLY A 171 -18.01 45.91 19.68
N LEU A 172 -16.70 45.85 19.39
CA LEU A 172 -15.74 45.08 20.19
C LEU A 172 -15.57 45.66 21.60
N LYS A 173 -15.51 46.99 21.75
CA LYS A 173 -15.46 47.65 23.07
C LYS A 173 -16.72 47.41 23.90
N GLY A 174 -17.87 47.16 23.27
CA GLY A 174 -19.10 46.81 23.99
C GLY A 174 -19.12 45.36 24.52
N LEU A 175 -18.19 44.51 24.09
CA LEU A 175 -18.08 43.10 24.48
C LEU A 175 -17.03 42.86 25.58
N PHE A 176 -16.19 43.85 25.89
CA PHE A 176 -15.15 43.80 26.94
C PHE A 176 -15.38 44.89 27.98
#